data_AF-A0A7X6ZUU4-F1
#
_entry.id   AF-A0A7X6ZUU4-F1
#
_cell.length_a   1.000
_cell.length_b   1.000
_cell.length_c   1.000
_cell.angle_alpha   90.00
_cell.angle_beta   90.00
_cell.angle_gamma   90.00
#
_symmetry.space_group_name_H-M   'P 1'
#
loop_
_entity.id
_entity.type
_entity.pdbx_description
1 polymer ?
#
loop_
_entity_poly.entity_id
_entity_poly.type
_entity_poly.pdbx_seq_one_letter_code
_entity_poly.pdbx_strand_id
1 'polypeptide(L)'
;MKKIMILIFTLVCIMTLLVGCGKPVTPQSNTTEAISLPEEELAYFNGDSFFNGNYMNIRNQFLSSLYDEPANIDLFELFYCGSGIVETITEDELTAVMTKSGIAGSIDDLLCPCEKISCSNMNKILTECMGITLDDTNEIELEHFVYLSQYDAYYYFHGDTNYRGSINFSGGEREGDIIRLFYNDKFFCDGYKVLTLQEKNGAYLFVANQKLES
;
A
#
# COMPACT_ATOMS: atom_id res chain seq x y z
N MET A 1 46.12 1.70 47.66
CA MET A 1 45.72 0.55 48.50
C MET A 1 44.89 -0.40 47.66
N LYS A 2 45.30 -1.69 47.63
CA LYS A 2 44.61 -2.91 47.11
C LYS A 2 44.06 -2.82 45.66
N LYS A 3 44.80 -3.23 44.63
CA LYS A 3 45.20 -4.59 44.17
C LYS A 3 44.03 -5.47 43.67
N ILE A 4 44.34 -6.20 42.58
CA ILE A 4 43.77 -7.50 42.09
C ILE A 4 42.63 -7.34 41.06
N MET A 5 42.55 -8.00 39.89
CA MET A 5 43.27 -9.11 39.19
C MET A 5 42.87 -8.99 37.69
N ILE A 6 43.76 -8.92 36.71
CA ILE A 6 44.34 -10.02 35.90
C ILE A 6 43.31 -11.07 35.43
N LEU A 7 43.11 -11.19 34.10
CA LEU A 7 43.56 -12.36 33.32
C LEU A 7 43.54 -12.06 31.80
N ILE A 8 44.73 -11.98 31.22
CA ILE A 8 45.00 -12.00 29.77
C ILE A 8 45.15 -13.46 29.38
N PHE A 9 44.35 -13.93 28.42
CA PHE A 9 44.61 -15.19 27.72
C PHE A 9 45.06 -14.87 26.28
N THR A 10 46.37 -14.79 26.11
CA THR A 10 47.02 -14.89 24.80
C THR A 10 46.92 -16.33 24.30
N LEU A 11 46.15 -16.55 23.24
CA LEU A 11 46.24 -17.75 22.42
C LEU A 11 47.00 -17.40 21.13
N VAL A 12 48.28 -17.76 21.09
CA VAL A 12 49.08 -17.78 19.88
C VAL A 12 48.83 -19.13 19.21
N CYS A 13 48.16 -19.13 18.05
CA CYS A 13 48.16 -20.28 17.15
C CYS A 13 48.89 -19.90 15.86
N ILE A 14 49.89 -20.72 15.57
CA ILE A 14 50.92 -20.59 14.56
C ILE A 14 50.32 -20.76 13.15
N MET A 15 50.79 -19.92 12.23
CA MET A 15 50.62 -20.01 10.77
C MET A 15 50.96 -21.39 10.22
N THR A 16 50.07 -21.94 9.39
CA THR A 16 50.48 -22.74 8.23
C THR A 16 49.72 -22.26 7.00
N LEU A 17 50.44 -21.57 6.11
CA LEU A 17 50.03 -21.30 4.74
C LEU A 17 49.99 -22.64 3.98
N LEU A 18 48.79 -23.12 3.65
CA LEU A 18 48.59 -24.07 2.57
C LEU A 18 47.87 -23.33 1.44
N VAL A 19 48.67 -22.95 0.44
CA VAL A 19 48.19 -22.45 -0.86
C VAL A 19 47.52 -23.63 -1.57
N GLY A 20 46.22 -23.76 -1.36
CA GLY A 20 45.35 -24.58 -2.20
C GLY A 20 44.70 -23.67 -3.26
N CYS A 21 45.00 -23.91 -4.53
CA CYS A 21 44.25 -23.35 -5.66
C CYS A 21 42.82 -23.90 -5.66
N GLY A 22 41.97 -23.40 -4.77
CA GLY A 22 40.52 -23.48 -4.89
C GLY A 22 40.04 -22.23 -5.59
N LYS A 23 39.37 -22.38 -6.74
CA LYS A 23 38.63 -21.27 -7.35
C LYS A 23 37.68 -20.70 -6.28
N PRO A 24 37.58 -19.37 -6.10
CA PRO A 24 36.55 -18.82 -5.24
C PRO A 24 35.19 -19.25 -5.79
N VAL A 25 34.44 -20.01 -5.00
CA VAL A 25 33.01 -20.19 -5.23
C VAL A 25 32.40 -18.85 -4.87
N THR A 26 32.21 -18.00 -5.87
CA THR A 26 31.34 -16.84 -5.77
C THR A 26 29.97 -17.35 -5.33
N PRO A 27 29.33 -16.79 -4.28
CA PRO A 27 27.91 -17.02 -4.08
C PRO A 27 27.24 -16.56 -5.36
N GLN A 28 26.64 -17.50 -6.09
CA GLN A 28 25.80 -17.18 -7.22
C GLN A 28 24.62 -16.43 -6.64
N SER A 29 24.63 -15.10 -6.74
CA SER A 29 23.43 -14.31 -6.54
C SER A 29 22.45 -14.84 -7.58
N ASN A 30 21.41 -15.54 -7.13
CA ASN A 30 20.25 -15.81 -7.95
C ASN A 30 19.54 -14.47 -8.16
N THR A 31 20.14 -13.57 -8.94
CA THR A 31 19.43 -12.45 -9.53
C THR A 31 18.57 -13.07 -10.60
N THR A 32 17.33 -13.38 -10.25
CA THR A 32 16.29 -13.63 -11.25
C THR A 32 16.26 -12.40 -12.12
N GLU A 33 16.62 -12.50 -13.40
CA GLU A 33 16.51 -11.36 -14.30
C GLU A 33 15.02 -11.02 -14.46
N ALA A 34 14.70 -9.71 -14.53
CA ALA A 34 13.35 -9.29 -14.82
C ALA A 34 12.98 -9.69 -16.25
N ILE A 35 11.84 -10.37 -16.41
CA ILE A 35 11.32 -10.82 -17.71
C ILE A 35 10.03 -10.07 -18.00
N SER A 36 9.82 -9.64 -19.23
CA SER A 36 8.56 -9.00 -19.64
C SER A 36 7.35 -9.90 -19.34
N LEU A 37 6.27 -9.29 -18.84
CA LEU A 37 5.04 -10.01 -18.53
C LEU A 37 4.44 -10.61 -19.82
N PRO A 38 4.01 -11.89 -19.80
CA PRO A 38 3.23 -12.46 -20.89
C PRO A 38 1.96 -11.65 -21.17
N GLU A 39 1.51 -11.63 -22.43
CA GLU A 39 0.31 -10.89 -22.85
C GLU A 39 -0.94 -11.30 -22.06
N GLU A 40 -1.09 -12.59 -21.77
CA GLU A 40 -2.19 -13.14 -20.99
C GLU A 40 -2.22 -12.63 -19.53
N GLU A 41 -1.04 -12.49 -18.91
CA GLU A 41 -0.90 -11.99 -17.54
C GLU A 41 -1.14 -10.47 -17.51
N LEU A 42 -0.63 -9.73 -18.49
CA LEU A 42 -0.92 -8.30 -18.63
C LEU A 42 -2.42 -8.06 -18.91
N ALA A 43 -3.06 -8.92 -19.69
CA ALA A 43 -4.50 -8.87 -19.97
C ALA A 43 -5.34 -9.14 -18.72
N TYR A 44 -4.87 -9.98 -17.79
CA TYR A 44 -5.52 -10.19 -16.50
C TYR A 44 -5.60 -8.89 -15.68
N PHE A 45 -4.49 -8.14 -15.60
CA PHE A 45 -4.47 -6.85 -14.88
C PHE A 45 -5.27 -5.76 -15.61
N ASN A 46 -5.21 -5.72 -16.94
CA ASN A 46 -5.96 -4.75 -17.74
C ASN A 46 -7.46 -5.07 -17.87
N GLY A 47 -7.87 -6.29 -17.56
CA GLY A 47 -9.27 -6.73 -17.63
C GLY A 47 -10.08 -6.41 -16.38
N ASP A 48 -11.32 -6.90 -16.39
CA ASP A 48 -12.30 -6.64 -15.34
C ASP A 48 -12.04 -7.45 -14.06
N SER A 49 -11.15 -8.44 -14.13
CA SER A 49 -10.91 -9.40 -13.04
C SER A 49 -10.13 -8.85 -11.87
N PHE A 50 -9.20 -7.91 -12.12
CA PHE A 50 -8.35 -7.36 -11.06
C PHE A 50 -8.59 -5.87 -10.80
N PHE A 51 -8.50 -5.01 -11.83
CA PHE A 51 -8.70 -3.56 -11.67
C PHE A 51 -10.05 -3.03 -12.19
N ASN A 52 -10.54 -3.45 -13.37
CA ASN A 52 -11.49 -2.62 -14.14
C ASN A 52 -12.98 -3.02 -14.13
N GLY A 53 -13.41 -4.01 -13.33
CA GLY A 53 -14.77 -4.56 -13.45
C GLY A 53 -15.88 -3.87 -12.63
N ASN A 54 -15.69 -3.72 -11.32
CA ASN A 54 -16.75 -3.23 -10.44
C ASN A 54 -16.79 -1.70 -10.38
N TYR A 55 -17.99 -1.12 -10.24
CA TYR A 55 -18.18 0.34 -10.09
C TYR A 55 -17.41 0.93 -8.91
N MET A 56 -17.09 0.14 -7.88
CA MET A 56 -16.21 0.52 -6.78
C MET A 56 -15.19 -0.59 -6.53
N ASN A 57 -14.12 -0.62 -7.33
CA ASN A 57 -13.00 -1.52 -7.10
C ASN A 57 -11.89 -0.81 -6.32
N ILE A 58 -11.81 -1.10 -5.02
CA ILE A 58 -10.82 -0.50 -4.11
C ILE A 58 -9.38 -0.66 -4.60
N ARG A 59 -9.07 -1.70 -5.40
CA ARG A 59 -7.72 -1.91 -5.97
C ARG A 59 -7.26 -0.73 -6.84
N ASN A 60 -8.17 -0.01 -7.50
CA ASN A 60 -7.82 1.16 -8.31
C ASN A 60 -7.35 2.35 -7.45
N GLN A 61 -7.82 2.46 -6.21
CA GLN A 61 -7.45 3.57 -5.32
C GLN A 61 -6.03 3.43 -4.75
N PHE A 62 -5.44 2.23 -4.76
CA PHE A 62 -4.01 2.08 -4.47
C PHE A 62 -3.11 2.79 -5.49
N LEU A 63 -3.66 3.27 -6.62
CA LEU A 63 -2.96 4.08 -7.61
C LEU A 63 -3.21 5.59 -7.43
N SER A 64 -3.92 6.00 -6.37
CA SER A 64 -4.26 7.41 -6.12
C SER A 64 -3.15 8.20 -5.42
N SER A 65 -2.19 7.52 -4.81
CA SER A 65 -1.02 8.13 -4.18
C SER A 65 0.27 7.41 -4.57
N LEU A 66 1.40 8.04 -4.27
CA LEU A 66 2.72 7.43 -4.41
C LEU A 66 3.20 6.95 -3.04
N TYR A 67 3.85 5.79 -3.01
CA TYR A 67 4.42 5.22 -1.79
C TYR A 67 5.53 4.23 -2.15
N ASP A 68 6.59 4.25 -1.35
CA ASP A 68 7.77 3.38 -1.55
C ASP A 68 7.62 2.00 -0.87
N GLU A 69 6.76 1.92 0.15
CA GLU A 69 6.46 0.70 0.89
C GLU A 69 5.05 0.81 1.50
N PRO A 70 4.42 -0.31 1.91
CA PRO A 70 3.05 -0.30 2.40
C PRO A 70 2.77 0.63 3.58
N ALA A 71 3.75 0.80 4.48
CA ALA A 71 3.60 1.68 5.63
C ALA A 71 3.42 3.17 5.24
N ASN A 72 3.83 3.56 4.03
CA ASN A 72 3.80 4.94 3.52
C ASN A 72 2.60 5.22 2.60
N ILE A 73 1.59 4.34 2.56
CA ILE A 73 0.38 4.61 1.79
C ILE A 73 -0.36 5.84 2.36
N ASP A 74 -0.78 6.74 1.48
CA ASP A 74 -1.71 7.81 1.82
C ASP A 74 -3.10 7.21 2.05
N LEU A 75 -3.53 7.21 3.31
CA LEU A 75 -4.80 6.59 3.71
C LEU A 75 -5.99 7.44 3.29
N PHE A 76 -5.83 8.75 3.17
CA PHE A 76 -6.90 9.62 2.70
C PHE A 76 -7.22 9.36 1.23
N GLU A 77 -6.22 9.33 0.35
CA GLU A 77 -6.43 9.06 -1.07
C GLU A 77 -6.90 7.63 -1.34
N LEU A 78 -6.40 6.65 -0.57
CA LEU A 78 -6.86 5.25 -0.66
C LEU A 78 -8.36 5.13 -0.35
N PHE A 79 -8.81 5.79 0.72
CA PHE A 79 -10.15 5.64 1.26
C PHE A 79 -11.10 6.80 0.93
N TYR A 80 -10.70 7.74 0.07
CA TYR A 80 -11.49 8.93 -0.27
C TYR A 80 -12.91 8.59 -0.76
N CYS A 81 -13.04 7.54 -1.59
CA CYS A 81 -14.32 7.05 -2.10
C CYS A 81 -14.91 5.91 -1.26
N GLY A 82 -14.42 5.70 -0.04
CA GLY A 82 -14.81 4.58 0.81
C GLY A 82 -14.01 3.30 0.57
N SER A 83 -14.32 2.26 1.35
CA SER A 83 -13.65 0.96 1.30
C SER A 83 -14.21 0.00 0.24
N GLY A 84 -15.32 0.37 -0.42
CA GLY A 84 -16.12 -0.53 -1.25
C GLY A 84 -16.96 -1.54 -0.46
N ILE A 85 -16.92 -1.49 0.87
CA ILE A 85 -17.78 -2.26 1.77
C ILE A 85 -18.89 -1.34 2.27
N VAL A 86 -20.15 -1.73 2.08
CA VAL A 86 -21.30 -0.93 2.49
C VAL A 86 -21.39 -0.88 4.01
N GLU A 87 -21.37 0.33 4.56
CA GLU A 87 -21.58 0.61 5.98
C GLU A 87 -22.75 1.59 6.18
N THR A 88 -23.57 1.35 7.20
CA THR A 88 -24.66 2.25 7.56
C THR A 88 -24.16 3.32 8.52
N ILE A 89 -24.58 4.57 8.28
CA ILE A 89 -24.37 5.71 9.15
C ILE A 89 -25.69 6.06 9.84
N THR A 90 -25.68 6.16 11.17
CA THR A 90 -26.85 6.60 11.95
C THR A 90 -26.95 8.13 12.01
N GLU A 91 -28.13 8.66 12.34
CA GLU A 91 -28.32 10.11 12.53
C GLU A 91 -27.44 10.67 13.67
N ASP A 92 -27.24 9.89 14.74
CA ASP A 92 -26.36 10.25 15.85
C ASP A 92 -24.90 10.35 15.39
N GLU A 93 -24.44 9.41 14.55
CA GLU A 93 -23.11 9.46 13.93
C GLU A 93 -22.98 10.72 13.06
N LEU A 94 -23.91 10.96 12.13
CA LEU A 94 -23.86 12.14 11.26
C LEU A 94 -23.83 13.44 12.05
N THR A 95 -24.67 13.56 13.09
CA THR A 95 -24.70 14.73 13.97
C THR A 95 -23.36 14.93 14.67
N ALA A 96 -22.73 13.86 15.16
CA ALA A 96 -21.42 13.92 15.79
C ALA A 96 -20.32 14.32 14.81
N VAL A 97 -20.33 13.79 13.57
CA VAL A 97 -19.39 14.19 12.51
C VAL A 97 -19.57 15.66 12.15
N MET A 98 -20.80 16.11 11.88
CA MET A 98 -21.09 17.51 11.57
C MET A 98 -20.61 18.45 12.66
N THR A 99 -20.85 18.10 13.92
CA THR A 99 -20.40 18.87 15.09
C THR A 99 -18.88 18.98 15.13
N LYS A 100 -18.15 17.86 14.91
CA LYS A 100 -16.68 17.87 14.88
C LYS A 100 -16.11 18.64 13.68
N SER A 101 -16.78 18.57 12.53
CA SER A 101 -16.38 19.29 11.31
C SER A 101 -16.78 20.77 11.32
N GLY A 102 -17.48 21.26 12.34
CA GLY A 102 -17.97 22.63 12.40
C GLY A 102 -19.05 22.96 11.37
N ILE A 103 -19.73 21.93 10.83
CA ILE A 103 -20.83 22.08 9.88
C ILE A 103 -22.08 22.46 10.67
N ALA A 104 -22.63 23.64 10.37
CA ALA A 104 -23.88 24.11 10.94
C ALA A 104 -25.07 23.69 10.07
N GLY A 105 -26.26 23.57 10.68
CA GLY A 105 -27.50 23.21 9.98
C GLY A 105 -28.03 21.85 10.41
N SER A 106 -29.00 21.33 9.65
CA SER A 106 -29.57 20.01 9.85
C SER A 106 -28.95 18.98 8.90
N ILE A 107 -29.12 17.69 9.20
CA ILE A 107 -28.69 16.60 8.31
C ILE A 107 -29.33 16.73 6.92
N ASP A 108 -30.57 17.23 6.86
CA ASP A 108 -31.31 17.43 5.60
C ASP A 108 -30.69 18.51 4.69
N ASP A 109 -29.81 19.37 5.24
CA ASP A 109 -29.13 20.44 4.50
C ASP A 109 -27.78 20.00 3.89
N LEU A 110 -27.36 18.76 4.13
CA LEU A 110 -26.08 18.24 3.64
C LEU A 110 -26.07 18.10 2.11
N LEU A 111 -25.12 18.76 1.45
CA LEU A 111 -24.99 18.73 -0.01
C LEU A 111 -24.17 17.56 -0.53
N CYS A 112 -23.33 16.97 0.32
CA CYS A 112 -22.43 15.89 -0.03
C CYS A 112 -22.70 14.66 0.85
N PRO A 113 -22.61 13.45 0.30
CA PRO A 113 -22.70 12.24 1.11
C PRO A 113 -21.55 12.18 2.12
N CYS A 114 -21.85 11.64 3.30
CA CYS A 114 -20.84 11.25 4.27
C CYS A 114 -20.48 9.78 4.01
N GLU A 115 -19.20 9.49 3.91
CA GLU A 115 -18.67 8.14 3.89
C GLU A 115 -18.28 7.73 5.30
N LYS A 116 -18.49 6.45 5.63
CA LYS A 116 -18.07 5.82 6.87
C LYS A 116 -17.17 4.64 6.56
N ILE A 117 -16.08 4.56 7.31
CA ILE A 117 -15.11 3.49 7.17
C ILE A 117 -14.70 3.05 8.57
N SER A 118 -15.17 1.89 8.99
CA SER A 118 -14.75 1.30 10.28
C SER A 118 -13.27 0.90 10.23
N CYS A 119 -12.58 1.03 11.36
CA CYS A 119 -11.20 0.56 11.51
C CYS A 119 -11.07 -0.94 11.17
N SER A 120 -12.11 -1.73 11.45
CA SER A 120 -12.16 -3.14 11.05
C SER A 120 -12.16 -3.32 9.53
N ASN A 121 -12.88 -2.50 8.77
CA ASN A 121 -12.89 -2.57 7.31
C ASN A 121 -11.61 -2.02 6.70
N MET A 122 -11.03 -0.95 7.27
CA MET A 122 -9.69 -0.49 6.87
C MET A 122 -8.65 -1.61 7.03
N ASN A 123 -8.61 -2.23 8.21
CA ASN A 123 -7.72 -3.35 8.50
C ASN A 123 -7.93 -4.52 7.54
N LYS A 124 -9.18 -4.86 7.22
CA LYS A 124 -9.48 -5.91 6.25
C LYS A 124 -8.89 -5.60 4.88
N ILE A 125 -9.12 -4.40 4.35
CA ILE A 125 -8.59 -3.97 3.05
C ILE A 125 -7.05 -3.98 3.04
N LEU A 126 -6.42 -3.38 4.06
CA LEU A 126 -4.97 -3.34 4.18
C LEU A 126 -4.36 -4.75 4.31
N THR A 127 -5.00 -5.64 5.06
CA THR A 127 -4.50 -7.02 5.23
C THR A 127 -4.64 -7.81 3.93
N GLU A 128 -5.79 -7.72 3.25
CA GLU A 128 -6.04 -8.45 2.01
C GLU A 128 -5.21 -7.91 0.83
N CYS A 129 -4.97 -6.60 0.77
CA CYS A 129 -4.31 -5.96 -0.37
C CYS A 129 -2.82 -5.69 -0.14
N MET A 130 -2.33 -5.54 1.09
CA MET A 130 -0.93 -5.20 1.38
C MET A 130 -0.28 -6.15 2.39
N GLY A 131 -1.07 -6.97 3.10
CA GLY A 131 -0.56 -7.85 4.14
C GLY A 131 -0.17 -7.14 5.43
N ILE A 132 -0.68 -5.92 5.66
CA ILE A 132 -0.44 -5.10 6.85
C ILE A 132 -1.76 -4.67 7.51
N THR A 133 -1.69 -4.20 8.74
CA THR A 133 -2.81 -3.60 9.48
C THR A 133 -2.71 -2.07 9.46
N LEU A 134 -3.76 -1.37 9.94
CA LEU A 134 -3.75 0.08 10.09
C LEU A 134 -2.60 0.54 11.01
N ASP A 135 -2.37 -0.19 12.11
CA ASP A 135 -1.32 0.10 13.09
C ASP A 135 0.10 -0.07 12.53
N ASP A 136 0.25 -0.80 11.41
CA ASP A 136 1.53 -0.97 10.72
C ASP A 136 1.82 0.19 9.73
N THR A 137 0.88 1.12 9.55
CA THR A 137 1.05 2.30 8.68
C THR A 137 1.62 3.49 9.43
N ASN A 138 2.11 4.48 8.68
CA ASN A 138 2.50 5.79 9.21
C ASN A 138 1.33 6.78 9.31
N GLU A 139 0.08 6.30 9.15
CA GLU A 139 -1.15 7.08 9.25
C GLU A 139 -1.19 8.33 8.35
N ILE A 140 -0.50 8.30 7.19
CA ILE A 140 -0.35 9.45 6.30
C ILE A 140 -1.72 9.96 5.82
N GLU A 141 -1.97 11.25 6.07
CA GLU A 141 -3.19 12.02 5.76
C GLU A 141 -4.47 11.48 6.43
N LEU A 142 -4.37 10.53 7.36
CA LEU A 142 -5.53 9.97 8.07
C LEU A 142 -6.29 11.03 8.88
N GLU A 143 -5.61 12.10 9.31
CA GLU A 143 -6.19 13.24 10.02
C GLU A 143 -7.23 14.03 9.22
N HIS A 144 -7.31 13.82 7.91
CA HIS A 144 -8.35 14.43 7.07
C HIS A 144 -9.74 13.81 7.29
N PHE A 145 -9.79 12.61 7.87
CA PHE A 145 -11.05 12.02 8.33
C PHE A 145 -11.41 12.49 9.74
N VAL A 146 -12.71 12.54 10.02
CA VAL A 146 -13.23 12.68 11.38
C VAL A 146 -13.28 11.30 12.02
N TYR A 147 -12.48 11.06 13.05
CA TYR A 147 -12.58 9.83 13.84
C TYR A 147 -13.62 9.96 14.96
N LEU A 148 -14.55 9.00 15.06
CA LEU A 148 -15.47 8.86 16.20
C LEU A 148 -15.15 7.58 16.98
N SER A 149 -14.44 7.72 18.10
CA SER A 149 -14.01 6.60 18.95
C SER A 149 -15.15 5.73 19.48
N GLN A 150 -16.36 6.27 19.65
CA GLN A 150 -17.53 5.50 20.07
C GLN A 150 -17.91 4.42 19.05
N TYR A 151 -17.64 4.67 17.77
CA TYR A 151 -17.99 3.79 16.66
C TYR A 151 -16.77 3.09 16.06
N ASP A 152 -15.57 3.46 16.51
CA ASP A 152 -14.29 3.01 15.96
C ASP A 152 -14.26 3.11 14.42
N ALA A 153 -14.61 4.29 13.93
CA ALA A 153 -14.77 4.57 12.52
C ALA A 153 -14.34 5.98 12.14
N TYR A 154 -13.87 6.10 10.91
CA TYR A 154 -13.50 7.33 10.23
C TYR A 154 -14.64 7.77 9.31
N TYR A 155 -14.83 9.09 9.22
CA TYR A 155 -15.91 9.70 8.45
C TYR A 155 -15.39 10.86 7.62
N TYR A 156 -15.93 11.04 6.43
CA TYR A 156 -15.57 12.17 5.57
C TYR A 156 -16.70 12.50 4.60
N PHE A 157 -16.89 13.80 4.35
CA PHE A 157 -17.81 14.27 3.32
C PHE A 157 -17.04 14.45 2.02
N HIS A 158 -17.34 13.65 1.01
CA HIS A 158 -16.59 13.68 -0.25
C HIS A 158 -17.43 14.16 -1.44
N GLY A 159 -16.75 14.77 -2.41
CA GLY A 159 -17.27 14.96 -3.76
C GLY A 159 -17.08 13.70 -4.62
N ASP A 160 -17.60 13.72 -5.84
CA ASP A 160 -17.49 12.63 -6.83
C ASP A 160 -16.17 12.64 -7.63
N THR A 161 -15.19 13.46 -7.24
CA THR A 161 -14.07 13.86 -8.10
C THR A 161 -12.87 12.90 -8.15
N ASN A 162 -12.67 12.03 -7.16
CA ASN A 162 -11.42 11.26 -7.04
C ASN A 162 -11.60 9.74 -7.29
N TYR A 163 -12.65 9.33 -8.00
CA TYR A 163 -12.85 7.92 -8.34
C TYR A 163 -12.16 7.53 -9.66
N ARG A 164 -11.12 6.68 -9.58
CA ARG A 164 -10.45 6.10 -10.76
C ARG A 164 -11.24 4.91 -11.29
N GLY A 165 -12.13 5.15 -12.25
CA GLY A 165 -13.00 4.10 -12.81
C GLY A 165 -12.31 3.01 -13.63
N SER A 166 -11.13 3.26 -14.20
CA SER A 166 -10.34 2.24 -14.89
C SER A 166 -8.87 2.63 -15.01
N ILE A 167 -8.01 1.63 -15.21
CA ILE A 167 -6.59 1.77 -15.47
C ILE A 167 -6.17 0.89 -16.65
N ASN A 168 -5.17 1.33 -17.41
CA ASN A 168 -4.53 0.51 -18.43
C ASN A 168 -3.01 0.59 -18.27
N PHE A 169 -2.39 -0.56 -18.08
CA PHE A 169 -0.94 -0.74 -18.04
C PHE A 169 -0.41 -0.95 -19.46
N SER A 170 0.61 -0.16 -19.81
CA SER A 170 1.30 -0.23 -21.10
C SER A 170 2.23 -1.44 -21.22
N GLY A 171 2.56 -2.07 -20.10
CA GLY A 171 3.43 -3.25 -20.03
C GLY A 171 3.68 -3.64 -18.59
N GLY A 172 4.43 -4.72 -18.42
CA GLY A 172 4.92 -5.13 -17.11
C GLY A 172 6.12 -6.03 -17.21
N GLU A 173 6.75 -6.27 -16.07
CA GLU A 173 7.85 -7.22 -15.90
C GLU A 173 7.67 -8.00 -14.61
N ARG A 174 8.28 -9.19 -14.56
CA ARG A 174 8.29 -10.09 -13.41
C ARG A 174 9.71 -10.48 -13.06
N GLU A 175 10.01 -10.41 -11.77
CA GLU A 175 11.26 -10.82 -11.14
C GLU A 175 10.92 -11.73 -9.96
N GLY A 176 10.88 -13.04 -10.19
CA GLY A 176 10.41 -13.99 -9.17
C GLY A 176 8.94 -13.80 -8.83
N ASP A 177 8.65 -13.48 -7.57
CA ASP A 177 7.32 -13.13 -7.06
C ASP A 177 6.98 -11.64 -7.18
N ILE A 178 7.92 -10.80 -7.62
CA ILE A 178 7.69 -9.37 -7.82
C ILE A 178 7.21 -9.11 -9.24
N ILE A 179 6.16 -8.29 -9.37
CA ILE A 179 5.61 -7.82 -10.64
C ILE A 179 5.65 -6.31 -10.64
N ARG A 180 6.14 -5.70 -11.71
CA ARG A 180 6.10 -4.25 -11.94
C ARG A 180 5.21 -3.97 -13.14
N LEU A 181 4.19 -3.14 -12.96
CA LEU A 181 3.24 -2.75 -14.00
C LEU A 181 3.42 -1.27 -14.32
N PHE A 182 3.65 -0.96 -15.59
CA PHE A 182 3.93 0.40 -16.06
C PHE A 182 2.67 1.05 -16.60
N TYR A 183 2.39 2.28 -16.20
CA TYR A 183 1.24 3.02 -16.69
C TYR A 183 1.53 4.53 -16.81
N ASN A 184 0.74 5.22 -17.61
CA ASN A 184 0.69 6.69 -17.61
C ASN A 184 -0.55 7.12 -16.82
N ASP A 185 -0.36 7.92 -15.79
CA ASP A 185 -1.44 8.40 -14.94
C ASP A 185 -2.23 9.51 -15.61
N LYS A 186 -3.13 9.10 -16.50
CA LYS A 186 -4.05 10.00 -17.21
C LYS A 186 -5.13 10.59 -16.32
N PHE A 187 -5.42 9.96 -15.18
CA PHE A 187 -6.48 10.41 -14.26
C PHE A 187 -6.04 11.70 -13.56
N PHE A 188 -4.86 11.69 -12.94
CA PHE A 188 -4.28 12.88 -12.30
C PHE A 188 -3.39 13.72 -13.23
N CYS A 189 -3.22 13.30 -14.50
CA CYS A 189 -2.28 13.90 -15.44
C CYS A 189 -0.84 13.97 -14.89
N ASP A 190 -0.41 12.96 -14.13
CA ASP A 190 0.82 12.98 -13.32
C ASP A 190 1.97 12.13 -13.92
N GLY A 191 1.88 11.82 -15.21
CA GLY A 191 2.95 11.18 -15.97
C GLY A 191 3.10 9.67 -15.73
N TYR A 192 4.27 9.13 -16.09
CA TYR A 192 4.54 7.71 -16.04
C TYR A 192 4.85 7.23 -14.62
N LYS A 193 4.26 6.09 -14.26
CA LYS A 193 4.36 5.46 -12.94
C LYS A 193 4.58 3.96 -13.08
N VAL A 194 5.10 3.37 -12.02
CA VAL A 194 5.28 1.93 -11.86
C VAL A 194 4.59 1.47 -10.58
N LEU A 195 3.65 0.54 -10.73
CA LEU A 195 3.04 -0.18 -9.63
C LEU A 195 3.81 -1.48 -9.39
N THR A 196 4.28 -1.70 -8.17
CA THR A 196 4.94 -2.94 -7.76
C THR A 196 3.97 -3.79 -6.92
N LEU A 197 3.77 -5.02 -7.37
CA LEU A 197 3.00 -6.05 -6.69
C LEU A 197 3.92 -7.20 -6.27
N GLN A 198 3.56 -7.90 -5.20
CA GLN A 198 4.17 -9.18 -4.82
C GLN A 198 3.13 -10.28 -4.86
N GLU A 199 3.39 -11.33 -5.64
CA GLU A 199 2.58 -12.53 -5.65
C GLU A 199 2.86 -13.38 -4.41
N LYS A 200 1.81 -13.67 -3.64
CA LYS A 200 1.88 -14.51 -2.45
C LYS A 200 0.66 -15.39 -2.35
N ASN A 201 0.86 -16.71 -2.41
CA ASN A 201 -0.21 -17.72 -2.33
C ASN A 201 -1.35 -17.50 -3.35
N GLY A 202 -1.02 -17.06 -4.56
CA GLY A 202 -1.99 -16.77 -5.63
C GLY A 202 -2.77 -15.46 -5.47
N ALA A 203 -2.42 -14.63 -4.48
CA ALA A 203 -2.88 -13.24 -4.35
C ALA A 203 -1.76 -12.27 -4.72
N TYR A 204 -2.11 -11.02 -5.03
CA TYR A 204 -1.16 -9.95 -5.34
C TYR A 204 -1.24 -8.85 -4.28
N LEU A 205 -0.15 -8.65 -3.56
CA LEU A 205 -0.03 -7.61 -2.54
C LEU A 205 0.56 -6.34 -3.16
N PHE A 206 0.00 -5.19 -2.84
CA PHE A 206 0.47 -3.87 -3.24
C PHE A 206 1.69 -3.49 -2.40
N VAL A 207 2.84 -3.31 -3.06
CA VAL A 207 4.12 -3.04 -2.38
C VAL A 207 4.53 -1.58 -2.52
N ALA A 208 4.46 -1.03 -3.73
CA ALA A 208 4.86 0.35 -4.00
C ALA A 208 4.12 0.90 -5.22
N ASN A 209 3.91 2.21 -5.28
CA ASN A 209 3.48 2.93 -6.49
C ASN A 209 4.35 4.16 -6.63
N GLN A 210 5.20 4.20 -7.65
CA GLN A 210 6.27 5.19 -7.76
C GLN A 210 6.21 5.92 -9.09
N LYS A 211 6.72 7.15 -9.13
CA LYS A 211 6.99 7.82 -10.41
C LYS A 211 8.11 7.11 -11.13
N LEU A 212 7.97 6.97 -12.44
CA LEU A 212 9.06 6.57 -13.30
C LEU A 212 9.93 7.81 -13.54
N GLU A 213 11.11 7.86 -12.94
CA GLU A 213 12.09 8.91 -13.24
C GLU A 213 12.42 8.87 -14.74
N SER A 214 12.40 10.05 -15.38
CA SER A 214 12.66 10.24 -16.81
C SER A 214 14.15 10.28 -17.15
#